data_AF-A0A2P1PXA5-F1
#
_entry.id   AF-A0A2P1PXA5-F1
#
_cell.length_a   1.000
_cell.length_b   1.000
_cell.length_c   1.000
_cell.angle_alpha   90.00
_cell.angle_beta   90.00
_cell.angle_gamma   90.00
#
_symmetry.space_group_name_H-M   'P 1'
#
loop_
_entity.id
_entity.type
_entity.pdbx_description
1 polymer ?
#
loop_
_entity_poly.entity_id
_entity_poly.type
_entity_poly.pdbx_seq_one_letter_code
_entity_poly.pdbx_strand_id
1 'polypeptide(L)'
;MTLTGMPPHTVKILTDRDVGARKSGRQPGSIERLQDDSHLRLHCSVFVHAYLKAREVAEPFYDSRPFVRALRTLEARSPEHGISADLFFYALQQYQEGVLALERCLSCGAHYLRITQLKDAKRKLEGDCFICTYRFRQPGRTASLTGKELIALALKQPG
;
A
#
# COMPACT_ATOMS: atom_id res chain seq x y z
N MET A 1 4.52 -15.46 9.07
CA MET A 1 4.46 -15.06 10.49
C MET A 1 3.01 -14.88 10.89
N THR A 2 2.52 -15.58 11.93
CA THR A 2 1.26 -15.20 12.56
C THR A 2 1.51 -13.96 13.43
N LEU A 3 0.72 -12.90 13.25
CA LEU A 3 0.81 -11.66 14.05
C LEU A 3 0.46 -11.89 15.54
N THR A 4 -0.07 -13.06 15.86
CA THR A 4 -0.39 -13.50 17.21
C THR A 4 0.36 -14.80 17.51
N GLY A 5 0.74 -14.98 18.78
CA GLY A 5 1.17 -16.29 19.32
C GLY A 5 -0.02 -17.22 19.59
N MET A 6 -1.22 -16.90 19.11
CA MET A 6 -2.43 -17.65 19.39
C MET A 6 -2.69 -18.71 18.31
N PRO A 7 -3.09 -19.93 18.69
CA PRO A 7 -3.51 -20.94 17.74
C PRO A 7 -4.70 -20.47 16.87
N PRO A 8 -4.78 -20.88 15.59
CA PRO A 8 -5.86 -20.46 14.69
C PRO A 8 -7.27 -20.75 15.21
N HIS A 9 -7.45 -21.87 15.93
CA HIS A 9 -8.75 -22.24 16.52
C HIS A 9 -9.16 -21.29 17.64
N THR A 10 -8.22 -20.83 18.46
CA THR A 10 -8.46 -19.86 19.54
C THR A 10 -8.89 -18.52 18.97
N VAL A 11 -8.20 -18.04 17.92
CA VAL A 11 -8.58 -16.80 17.24
C VAL A 11 -9.99 -16.92 16.67
N LYS A 12 -10.31 -18.03 15.99
CA LYS A 12 -11.63 -18.25 15.40
C LYS A 12 -12.76 -18.19 16.44
N ILE A 13 -12.61 -18.88 17.57
CA ILE A 13 -13.62 -18.87 18.66
C ILE A 13 -13.84 -17.46 19.21
N LEU A 14 -12.76 -16.71 19.42
CA LEU A 14 -12.84 -15.34 19.95
C LEU A 14 -13.44 -14.36 18.93
N THR A 15 -13.05 -14.47 17.65
CA THR A 15 -13.60 -13.60 16.60
C THR A 15 -15.06 -13.92 16.26
N ASP A 16 -15.45 -15.21 16.27
CA ASP A 16 -16.82 -15.63 15.99
C ASP A 16 -17.79 -15.14 17.10
N ARG A 17 -17.28 -14.97 18.33
CA ARG A 17 -18.03 -14.45 19.48
C ARG A 17 -18.25 -12.93 19.41
N ASP A 18 -17.28 -12.18 18.91
CA ASP A 18 -17.33 -10.70 18.89
C ASP A 18 -17.89 -10.11 17.59
N VAL A 19 -17.80 -10.82 16.46
CA VAL A 19 -18.04 -10.22 15.12
C VAL A 19 -19.43 -10.50 14.55
N GLY A 20 -20.23 -11.40 15.15
CA GLY A 20 -21.61 -11.66 14.73
C GLY A 20 -21.73 -11.93 13.22
N ALA A 21 -21.33 -13.12 12.77
CA ALA A 21 -21.68 -13.70 11.47
C ALA A 21 -21.58 -12.78 10.21
N ARG A 22 -20.68 -11.79 10.15
CA ARG A 22 -20.38 -11.11 8.88
C ARG A 22 -19.27 -11.84 8.13
N LYS A 23 -19.66 -12.54 7.06
CA LYS A 23 -18.74 -12.94 5.99
C LYS A 23 -18.38 -11.70 5.18
N SER A 24 -17.09 -11.40 5.08
CA SER A 24 -16.50 -10.88 3.85
C SER A 24 -15.30 -11.75 3.56
N GLY A 25 -15.33 -12.48 2.45
CA GLY A 25 -14.26 -13.42 2.10
C GLY A 25 -12.90 -12.75 2.21
N ARG A 26 -11.99 -13.34 3.00
CA ARG A 26 -10.58 -12.94 3.00
C ARG A 26 -10.11 -13.04 1.56
N GLN A 27 -9.90 -11.90 0.93
CA GLN A 27 -9.37 -11.89 -0.42
C GLN A 27 -7.85 -12.01 -0.32
N PRO A 28 -7.25 -13.01 -0.99
CA PRO A 28 -5.80 -13.16 -0.96
C PRO A 28 -5.13 -11.94 -1.59
N GLY A 29 -4.00 -11.52 -1.01
CA GLY A 29 -3.11 -10.55 -1.64
C GLY A 29 -2.33 -11.20 -2.78
N SER A 30 -2.11 -10.45 -3.85
CA SER A 30 -1.20 -10.83 -4.96
C SER A 30 -0.51 -9.59 -5.53
N ILE A 31 0.63 -9.77 -6.19
CA ILE A 31 1.37 -8.67 -6.82
C ILE A 31 0.59 -8.08 -7.99
N GLU A 32 -0.07 -8.93 -8.78
CA GLU A 32 -0.90 -8.54 -9.92
C GLU A 32 -2.01 -7.60 -9.47
N ARG A 33 -2.65 -7.91 -8.33
CA ARG A 33 -3.67 -7.05 -7.76
C ARG A 33 -3.13 -5.69 -7.35
N LEU A 34 -1.94 -5.63 -6.72
CA LEU A 34 -1.29 -4.35 -6.39
C LEU A 34 -0.86 -3.59 -7.65
N GLN A 35 -0.54 -4.28 -8.73
CA GLN A 35 -0.18 -3.68 -10.00
C GLN A 35 -1.39 -3.05 -10.69
N ASP A 36 -2.52 -3.76 -10.72
CA ASP A 36 -3.73 -3.37 -11.46
C ASP A 36 -4.60 -2.37 -10.68
N ASP A 37 -4.56 -2.42 -9.35
CA ASP A 37 -5.35 -1.55 -8.47
C ASP A 37 -4.49 -0.41 -7.90
N SER A 38 -4.48 0.72 -8.62
CA SER A 38 -3.78 1.94 -8.19
C SER A 38 -4.31 2.52 -6.86
N HIS A 39 -5.58 2.30 -6.53
CA HIS A 39 -6.18 2.79 -5.29
C HIS A 39 -5.68 1.96 -4.10
N LEU A 40 -5.69 0.63 -4.23
CA LEU A 40 -5.09 -0.27 -3.26
C LEU A 40 -3.60 0.04 -3.04
N ARG A 41 -2.85 0.19 -4.14
CA ARG A 41 -1.41 0.50 -4.09
C ARG A 41 -1.12 1.85 -3.42
N LEU A 42 -1.98 2.85 -3.60
CA LEU A 42 -1.89 4.15 -2.90
C LEU A 42 -1.98 3.96 -1.39
N HIS A 43 -3.01 3.27 -0.92
CA HIS A 43 -3.22 3.05 0.51
C HIS A 43 -2.12 2.18 1.12
N CYS A 44 -1.68 1.13 0.42
CA CYS A 44 -0.53 0.34 0.83
C CYS A 44 0.75 1.20 0.91
N SER A 45 0.93 2.17 0.01
CA SER A 45 2.08 3.09 0.06
C SER A 45 2.05 4.00 1.28
N VAL A 46 0.89 4.57 1.59
CA VAL A 46 0.69 5.39 2.80
C VAL A 46 0.93 4.55 4.05
N PHE A 47 0.37 3.33 4.09
CA PHE A 47 0.53 2.39 5.18
C PHE A 47 2.00 2.03 5.43
N VAL A 48 2.72 1.57 4.40
CA VAL A 48 4.13 1.16 4.54
C VAL A 48 5.00 2.34 4.95
N HIS A 49 4.79 3.54 4.40
CA HIS A 49 5.51 4.73 4.82
C HIS A 49 5.24 5.07 6.30
N ALA A 50 3.98 5.04 6.74
CA ALA A 50 3.60 5.27 8.13
C ALA A 50 4.21 4.21 9.07
N TYR A 51 4.28 2.95 8.63
CA TYR A 51 4.93 1.88 9.36
C TYR A 51 6.43 2.12 9.55
N LEU A 52 7.14 2.51 8.49
CA LEU A 52 8.58 2.82 8.59
C LEU A 52 8.82 3.99 9.54
N LYS A 53 8.00 5.05 9.47
CA LYS A 53 8.08 6.18 10.41
C LYS A 53 7.77 5.77 11.85
N ALA A 54 6.78 4.90 12.06
CA ALA A 54 6.45 4.40 13.38
C ALA A 54 7.57 3.52 13.96
N ARG A 55 8.35 2.82 13.11
CA ARG A 55 9.54 2.06 13.51
C ARG A 55 10.72 2.94 13.89
N GLU A 56 10.96 4.05 13.18
CA GLU A 56 12.04 5.00 13.51
C GLU A 56 11.88 5.58 14.93
N VAL A 57 10.65 5.68 15.43
CA VAL A 57 10.31 6.26 16.74
C VAL A 57 10.19 5.19 17.84
N ALA A 58 10.16 3.90 17.50
CA ALA A 58 9.96 2.81 18.47
C ALA A 58 11.30 2.18 18.89
N GLU A 59 11.53 2.06 20.20
CA GLU A 59 12.64 1.27 20.76
C GLU A 59 12.58 -0.20 20.30
N PRO A 60 13.74 -0.90 20.19
CA PRO A 60 13.77 -2.21 19.56
C PRO A 60 13.29 -3.29 20.54
N PHE A 61 12.23 -4.02 20.16
CA PHE A 61 12.14 -5.49 20.08
C PHE A 61 10.66 -5.93 20.10
N TYR A 62 10.25 -6.66 19.06
CA TYR A 62 8.98 -7.42 18.96
C TYR A 62 7.66 -6.67 19.18
N ASP A 63 7.57 -5.47 18.64
CA ASP A 63 6.38 -4.68 18.84
C ASP A 63 5.44 -4.71 17.62
N SER A 64 4.19 -5.14 17.82
CA SER A 64 3.12 -4.97 16.84
C SER A 64 2.59 -3.52 16.83
N ARG A 65 3.00 -2.68 17.79
CA ARG A 65 2.60 -1.25 17.87
C ARG A 65 2.91 -0.45 16.60
N PRO A 66 4.02 -0.61 15.85
CA PRO A 66 4.24 0.14 14.60
C PRO A 66 3.22 -0.21 13.52
N PHE A 67 2.79 -1.47 13.43
CA PHE A 67 1.74 -1.89 12.50
C PHE A 67 0.40 -1.26 12.87
N VAL A 68 0.01 -1.34 14.15
CA VAL A 68 -1.24 -0.74 14.64
C VAL A 68 -1.22 0.78 14.51
N ARG A 69 -0.08 1.44 14.82
CA ARG A 69 0.09 2.89 14.63
C ARG A 69 -0.02 3.28 13.16
N ALA A 70 0.53 2.49 12.25
CA ALA A 70 0.42 2.73 10.82
C ALA A 70 -1.04 2.59 10.33
N LEU A 71 -1.78 1.57 10.79
CA LEU A 71 -3.20 1.42 10.49
C LEU A 71 -4.00 2.64 10.98
N ARG A 72 -3.83 3.03 12.25
CA ARG A 72 -4.53 4.21 12.80
C ARG A 72 -4.18 5.50 12.06
N THR A 73 -2.93 5.65 11.64
CA THR A 73 -2.49 6.81 10.85
C THR A 73 -3.15 6.82 9.47
N LEU A 74 -3.32 5.66 8.85
CA LEU A 74 -4.04 5.52 7.58
C LEU A 74 -5.52 5.86 7.76
N GLU A 75 -6.19 5.24 8.75
CA GLU A 75 -7.61 5.46 9.05
C GLU A 75 -7.91 6.93 9.35
N ALA A 76 -7.04 7.63 10.07
CA ALA A 76 -7.20 9.05 10.36
C ALA A 76 -7.09 9.94 9.11
N ARG A 77 -6.35 9.51 8.09
CA ARG A 77 -6.12 10.27 6.84
C ARG A 77 -7.07 9.88 5.71
N SER A 78 -7.57 8.66 5.74
CA SER A 78 -8.48 8.09 4.75
C SER A 78 -9.50 7.20 5.45
N PRO A 79 -10.46 7.78 6.17
CA PRO A 79 -11.53 7.01 6.79
C PRO A 79 -12.29 6.23 5.72
N GLU A 80 -12.78 5.05 6.08
CA GLU A 80 -13.63 4.22 5.21
C GLU A 80 -12.98 3.76 3.88
N HIS A 81 -11.64 3.69 3.81
CA HIS A 81 -10.92 3.29 2.60
C HIS A 81 -11.26 1.87 2.09
N GLY A 82 -11.98 1.04 2.86
CA GLY A 82 -12.55 -0.24 2.41
C GLY A 82 -11.55 -1.35 2.12
N ILE A 83 -10.29 -1.22 2.55
CA ILE A 83 -9.23 -2.20 2.31
C ILE A 83 -9.02 -3.02 3.58
N SER A 84 -8.90 -4.35 3.44
CA SER A 84 -8.69 -5.22 4.60
C SER A 84 -7.25 -5.11 5.13
N ALA A 85 -7.10 -5.28 6.45
CA ALA A 85 -5.79 -5.30 7.12
C ALA A 85 -4.85 -6.38 6.55
N ASP A 86 -5.40 -7.51 6.07
CA ASP A 86 -4.64 -8.59 5.44
C ASP A 86 -3.87 -8.11 4.19
N LEU A 87 -4.44 -7.18 3.41
CA LEU A 87 -3.79 -6.64 2.22
C LEU A 87 -2.64 -5.68 2.57
N PHE A 88 -2.76 -4.94 3.68
CA PHE A 88 -1.66 -4.13 4.19
C PHE A 88 -0.53 -4.97 4.76
N PHE A 89 -0.88 -6.05 5.47
CA PHE A 89 0.10 -7.02 5.94
C PHE A 89 0.83 -7.70 4.78
N TYR A 90 0.09 -8.09 3.74
CA TYR A 90 0.67 -8.63 2.51
C TYR A 90 1.65 -7.64 1.86
N ALA A 91 1.25 -6.38 1.66
CA ALA A 91 2.13 -5.36 1.08
C ALA A 91 3.40 -5.13 1.92
N LEU A 92 3.28 -5.16 3.24
CA LEU A 92 4.43 -5.04 4.14
C LEU A 92 5.38 -6.25 4.02
N GLN A 93 4.83 -7.46 3.92
CA GLN A 93 5.62 -8.67 3.71
C GLN A 93 6.36 -8.61 2.37
N GLN A 94 5.69 -8.22 1.28
CA GLN A 94 6.31 -8.07 -0.04
C GLN A 94 7.39 -6.98 -0.07
N TYR A 95 7.23 -5.92 0.73
CA TYR A 95 8.29 -4.93 0.94
C TYR A 95 9.50 -5.53 1.68
N GLN A 96 9.29 -6.30 2.74
CA GLN A 96 10.37 -6.96 3.48
C GLN A 96 11.11 -8.00 2.65
N GLU A 97 10.41 -8.70 1.76
CA GLU A 97 10.97 -9.66 0.80
C GLU A 97 11.68 -8.98 -0.39
N GLY A 98 11.62 -7.64 -0.48
CA GLY A 98 12.28 -6.86 -1.54
C GLY A 98 11.54 -6.88 -2.89
N VAL A 99 10.33 -7.44 -2.95
CA VAL A 99 9.44 -7.44 -4.13
C VAL A 99 8.82 -6.06 -4.35
N LEU A 100 8.61 -5.31 -3.26
CA LEU A 100 8.21 -3.91 -3.29
C LEU A 100 9.33 -3.03 -2.72
N ALA A 101 9.56 -1.88 -3.35
CA ALA A 101 10.42 -0.82 -2.82
C ALA A 101 9.59 0.43 -2.55
N LEU A 102 9.80 1.09 -1.42
CA LEU A 102 9.20 2.40 -1.17
C LEU A 102 10.12 3.48 -1.73
N GLU A 103 9.67 4.20 -2.74
CA GLU A 103 10.44 5.27 -3.40
C GLU A 103 9.74 6.62 -3.23
N ARG A 104 10.52 7.71 -3.33
CA ARG A 104 10.01 9.07 -3.31
C ARG A 104 10.00 9.63 -4.73
N CYS A 105 8.83 10.04 -5.21
CA CYS A 105 8.71 10.68 -6.51
C CYS A 105 9.34 12.08 -6.49
N LEU A 106 10.19 12.40 -7.47
CA LEU A 106 10.78 13.74 -7.62
C LEU A 106 9.77 14.79 -8.08
N SER A 107 8.73 14.39 -8.84
CA SER A 107 7.75 15.33 -9.41
C SER A 107 6.69 15.76 -8.40
N CYS A 108 6.08 14.82 -7.68
CA CYS A 108 5.01 15.13 -6.71
C CYS A 108 5.45 15.03 -5.25
N GLY A 109 6.69 14.63 -4.98
CA GLY A 109 7.23 14.46 -3.62
C GLY A 109 6.66 13.28 -2.84
N ALA A 110 5.67 12.55 -3.37
CA ALA A 110 4.97 11.47 -2.67
C ALA A 110 5.83 10.19 -2.57
N HIS A 111 5.69 9.49 -1.44
CA HIS A 111 6.22 8.14 -1.28
C HIS A 111 5.23 7.13 -1.88
N TYR A 112 5.74 6.22 -2.71
CA TYR A 112 4.93 5.22 -3.40
C TYR A 112 5.66 3.87 -3.46
N LEU A 113 4.90 2.77 -3.40
CA LEU A 113 5.45 1.43 -3.57
C LEU A 113 5.71 1.18 -5.05
N ARG A 114 6.96 0.89 -5.43
CA ARG A 114 7.38 0.37 -6.73
C ARG A 114 7.49 -1.15 -6.67
N ILE A 115 7.00 -1.84 -7.71
CA ILE A 115 7.21 -3.28 -7.87
C ILE A 115 8.60 -3.47 -8.49
N THR A 116 9.49 -4.21 -7.82
CA THR A 116 10.90 -4.37 -8.20
C THR A 116 11.13 -5.59 -9.08
N GLN A 117 10.33 -6.65 -8.90
CA GLN A 117 10.44 -7.89 -9.64
C GLN A 117 9.14 -8.14 -10.41
N LEU A 118 9.12 -7.77 -11.69
CA LEU A 118 8.06 -8.15 -12.61
C LEU A 118 8.57 -9.32 -13.46
N LYS A 119 8.25 -10.55 -13.07
CA LYS A 119 8.34 -11.69 -14.01
C LYS A 119 7.24 -11.48 -15.05
N ASP A 120 7.63 -11.20 -16.28
CA ASP A 120 6.76 -11.21 -17.48
C ASP A 120 5.70 -10.10 -17.63
N ALA A 121 5.89 -8.90 -17.05
CA ALA A 121 4.97 -7.79 -17.29
C ALA A 121 5.14 -7.18 -18.71
N LYS A 122 4.16 -7.44 -19.59
CA LYS A 122 4.03 -6.83 -20.93
C LYS A 122 3.92 -5.29 -20.92
N ARG A 123 3.66 -4.67 -19.76
CA ARG A 123 3.71 -3.22 -19.56
C ARG A 123 4.63 -2.91 -18.39
N LYS A 124 5.88 -2.59 -18.72
CA LYS A 124 6.80 -1.90 -17.83
C LYS A 124 6.32 -0.46 -17.68
N LEU A 125 5.40 -0.21 -16.73
CA LEU A 125 5.28 1.10 -16.09
C LEU A 125 6.50 1.30 -15.17
N GLU A 126 7.69 1.08 -15.73
CA GLU A 126 8.98 1.19 -15.06
C GLU A 126 9.26 2.68 -14.87
N GLY A 127 9.35 3.11 -13.61
CA GLY A 127 9.94 4.39 -13.24
C GLY A 127 8.97 5.55 -13.01
N ASP A 128 7.76 5.51 -13.55
CA ASP A 128 6.81 6.60 -13.34
C ASP A 128 5.97 6.39 -12.07
N CYS A 129 5.94 7.41 -11.22
CA CYS A 129 5.12 7.41 -10.01
C CYS A 129 3.65 7.18 -10.40
N PHE A 130 3.08 6.03 -10.03
CA PHE A 130 1.70 5.70 -10.39
C PHE A 130 0.70 6.72 -9.84
N ILE A 131 1.03 7.42 -8.76
CA ILE A 131 0.22 8.51 -8.19
C ILE A 131 0.19 9.69 -9.16
N CYS A 132 1.32 10.03 -9.78
CA CYS A 132 1.36 11.02 -10.84
C CYS A 132 0.57 10.52 -12.06
N THR A 133 0.79 9.28 -12.50
CA THR A 133 0.03 8.70 -13.61
C THR A 133 -1.48 8.71 -13.34
N TYR A 134 -1.90 8.46 -12.09
CA TYR A 134 -3.29 8.51 -11.65
C TYR A 134 -3.85 9.94 -11.60
N ARG A 135 -3.13 10.88 -10.97
CA ARG A 135 -3.56 12.29 -10.84
C ARG A 135 -3.60 13.04 -12.17
N PHE A 136 -2.66 12.77 -13.05
CA PHE A 136 -2.52 13.49 -14.31
C PHE A 136 -3.19 12.77 -15.49
N ARG A 137 -3.78 11.57 -15.28
CA ARG A 137 -4.59 10.93 -16.31
C ARG A 137 -5.76 11.86 -16.68
N GLN A 138 -5.62 12.58 -17.78
CA GLN A 138 -6.72 13.36 -18.32
C GLN A 138 -7.91 12.43 -18.59
N PRO A 139 -9.16 12.86 -18.31
CA PRO A 139 -10.33 12.11 -18.71
C PRO A 139 -10.25 11.82 -20.22
N GLY A 140 -10.24 10.54 -20.61
CA GLY A 140 -10.19 10.11 -22.01
C GLY A 140 -8.83 9.69 -22.58
N ARG A 141 -7.71 9.79 -21.85
CA ARG A 141 -6.41 9.24 -22.31
C ARG A 141 -6.17 7.80 -21.82
N THR A 142 -6.00 6.88 -22.77
CA THR A 142 -5.75 5.45 -22.52
C THR A 142 -4.30 5.14 -22.16
N ALA A 143 -3.35 5.95 -22.62
CA ALA A 143 -1.91 5.80 -22.38
C ALA A 143 -1.44 6.48 -21.08
N SER A 144 -0.47 5.88 -20.40
CA SER A 144 0.23 6.48 -19.26
C SER A 144 1.05 7.68 -19.71
N LEU A 145 0.99 8.77 -18.94
CA LEU A 145 1.88 9.92 -19.14
C LEU A 145 3.30 9.51 -18.84
N THR A 146 4.22 9.89 -19.72
CA THR A 146 5.66 9.68 -19.52
C THR A 146 6.17 10.58 -18.39
N GLY A 147 7.23 10.16 -17.70
CA GLY A 147 7.86 10.95 -16.62
C GLY A 147 8.19 12.41 -17.00
N LYS A 148 8.54 12.69 -18.26
CA LYS A 148 8.80 14.06 -18.73
C LYS A 148 7.52 14.91 -18.79
N GLU A 149 6.41 14.34 -19.25
CA GLU A 149 5.11 15.02 -19.26
C GLU A 149 4.59 15.27 -17.84
N LEU A 150 4.84 14.34 -16.91
CA LEU A 150 4.49 14.48 -15.50
C LEU A 150 5.23 15.65 -14.82
N ILE A 151 6.54 15.78 -15.07
CA ILE A 151 7.34 16.89 -14.54
C ILE A 151 6.83 18.23 -15.11
N ALA A 152 6.55 18.30 -16.42
CA ALA A 152 6.05 19.51 -17.06
C ALA A 152 4.67 19.94 -16.54
N LEU A 153 3.81 18.99 -16.16
CA LEU A 153 2.50 19.28 -15.56
C LEU A 153 2.60 19.71 -14.10
N ALA A 154 3.50 19.10 -13.31
CA ALA A 154 3.74 19.50 -11.93
C ALA A 154 4.27 20.94 -11.81
N LEU A 155 5.10 21.38 -12.75
CA LEU A 155 5.64 22.75 -12.81
C LEU A 155 4.60 23.82 -13.20
N LYS A 156 3.41 23.42 -13.70
CA LYS A 156 2.37 24.33 -14.18
C LYS A 156 1.28 24.65 -13.16
N GLN A 157 1.24 23.98 -12.00
CA GLN A 157 0.25 24.30 -10.97
C GLN A 157 0.77 25.38 -10.00
N PRO A 158 -0.02 26.43 -9.71
CA PRO A 158 0.31 27.36 -8.63
C PRO A 158 0.13 26.64 -7.28
N GLY A 159 1.10 26.84 -6.38
CA GLY A 159 1.12 26.26 -5.04
C GLY A 159 0.12 26.89 -4.08
#